data_AF-A0A067FX17-F1
#
_entry.id   AF-A0A067FX17-F1
#
_cell.length_a   1.000
_cell.length_b   1.000
_cell.length_c   1.000
_cell.angle_alpha   90.00
_cell.angle_beta   90.00
_cell.angle_gamma   90.00
#
_symmetry.space_group_name_H-M   'P 1'
#
loop_
_entity.id
_entity.type
_entity.pdbx_description
1 polymer ?
#
loop_
_entity_poly.entity_id
_entity_poly.type
_entity_poly.pdbx_seq_one_letter_code
_entity_poly.pdbx_strand_id
1 'polypeptide(L)'
;MALTINTNPQKPNGEIEETISFPQFDVVSDVSDHHYITSSFTKKNGRDHFPAGSHKKIMQEWKILEKHLPESIFVRVYENRIDLLRAVIVGTAGTPYHDGLFFFDLAFPADYPNHPPMVHYRSFGLRLNPNLYANGRVCLSLLNTWTGKKSEKWNPDESTVLQVLVSIQALVLNEKPYFNEPGHGMWPGRSIWEKKSTAYNEDVFILSCKSMTFLLRNPPKNFEGFVRSHFRERGHVILSACKSYLSGHVRVGYYLNEGSSGGGASSPGPGGAVDVSEKFQGLIVQLYPELVTAFSRTGASLGSLTEQVKFERKTVPFKGEGVLKQKKEKNTSGIARKVFGKIKVALGLKKNGVIKVNN
;
A
#
# COMPACT_ATOMS: atom_id res chain seq x y z
N MET A 1 -7.58 -18.49 -10.55
CA MET A 1 -7.95 -19.46 -9.51
C MET A 1 -8.61 -18.70 -8.37
N ALA A 2 -9.92 -18.87 -8.15
CA ALA A 2 -10.63 -18.18 -7.07
C ALA A 2 -10.08 -18.62 -5.69
N LEU A 3 -9.92 -17.68 -4.75
CA LEU A 3 -9.52 -18.00 -3.37
C LEU A 3 -10.60 -18.87 -2.74
N THR A 4 -10.26 -20.14 -2.53
CA THR A 4 -11.17 -21.16 -2.02
C THR A 4 -11.20 -21.05 -0.49
N ILE A 5 -12.29 -20.52 0.06
CA ILE A 5 -12.44 -20.36 1.51
C ILE A 5 -12.75 -21.72 2.14
N ASN A 6 -11.94 -22.16 3.10
CA ASN A 6 -12.31 -23.20 4.04
C ASN A 6 -12.70 -22.59 5.40
N THR A 7 -13.83 -22.92 6.01
CA THR A 7 -14.31 -22.28 7.26
C THR A 7 -14.76 -23.31 8.31
N ASN A 8 -13.89 -24.20 8.79
CA ASN A 8 -13.82 -24.62 10.21
C ASN A 8 -12.81 -25.77 10.47
N PRO A 9 -12.45 -26.05 11.73
CA PRO A 9 -11.70 -27.25 12.10
C PRO A 9 -12.63 -28.48 12.10
N GLN A 10 -12.19 -29.52 11.38
CA GLN A 10 -12.74 -30.86 11.21
C GLN A 10 -13.98 -31.24 12.03
N LYS A 11 -15.10 -31.47 11.34
CA LYS A 11 -16.12 -32.45 11.76
C LYS A 11 -15.96 -33.72 10.92
N PRO A 12 -16.00 -34.92 11.53
CA PRO A 12 -16.07 -36.15 10.77
C PRO A 12 -17.53 -36.40 10.40
N ASN A 13 -17.88 -36.27 9.13
CA ASN A 13 -18.82 -37.12 8.38
C ASN A 13 -19.24 -36.45 7.06
N GLY A 14 -18.74 -36.99 5.94
CA GLY A 14 -19.49 -37.29 4.71
C GLY A 14 -20.34 -36.24 3.98
N GLU A 15 -20.36 -34.97 4.36
CA GLU A 15 -21.05 -33.91 3.61
C GLU A 15 -20.09 -33.23 2.62
N ILE A 16 -20.54 -33.05 1.37
CA ILE A 16 -19.80 -32.33 0.33
C ILE A 16 -19.68 -30.87 0.82
N GLU A 17 -18.49 -30.47 1.28
CA GLU A 17 -18.18 -29.10 1.68
C GLU A 17 -18.33 -28.16 0.47
N GLU A 18 -19.42 -27.39 0.41
CA GLU A 18 -19.49 -26.21 -0.45
C GLU A 18 -18.49 -25.17 0.07
N THR A 19 -17.30 -25.14 -0.52
CA THR A 19 -16.32 -24.08 -0.30
C THR A 19 -16.91 -22.76 -0.79
N ILE A 20 -17.36 -21.91 0.14
CA ILE A 20 -17.93 -20.59 -0.18
C ILE A 20 -16.81 -19.70 -0.74
N SER A 21 -16.67 -19.59 -2.05
CA SER A 21 -15.68 -18.71 -2.68
C SER A 21 -15.97 -17.23 -2.36
N PHE A 22 -14.95 -16.44 -1.99
CA PHE A 22 -15.14 -14.99 -1.78
C PHE A 22 -15.30 -14.31 -3.15
N PRO A 23 -16.46 -13.70 -3.48
CA PRO A 23 -16.67 -13.15 -4.81
C PRO A 23 -15.80 -11.92 -5.05
N GLN A 24 -15.24 -11.82 -6.26
CA GLN A 24 -14.42 -10.67 -6.68
C GLN A 24 -15.22 -9.38 -6.71
N PHE A 25 -16.48 -9.43 -7.13
CA PHE A 25 -17.39 -8.30 -7.09
C PHE A 25 -18.62 -8.69 -6.29
N ASP A 26 -19.09 -7.80 -5.41
CA ASP A 26 -20.31 -8.03 -4.63
C ASP A 26 -20.96 -6.71 -4.22
N VAL A 27 -22.27 -6.76 -4.02
CA VAL A 27 -23.10 -5.63 -3.59
C VAL A 27 -23.46 -5.82 -2.12
N VAL A 28 -23.15 -4.83 -1.29
CA VAL A 28 -23.29 -4.92 0.18
C VAL A 28 -23.99 -3.70 0.77
N SER A 29 -24.51 -3.83 1.98
CA SER A 29 -25.31 -2.76 2.62
C SER A 29 -24.52 -1.91 3.62
N ASP A 30 -23.55 -2.49 4.35
CA ASP A 30 -22.81 -1.78 5.43
C ASP A 30 -21.63 -0.96 4.87
N VAL A 31 -21.78 0.36 4.93
CA VAL A 31 -20.79 1.35 4.46
C VAL A 31 -20.17 2.17 5.62
N SER A 32 -20.39 1.72 6.86
CA SER A 32 -20.14 2.52 8.08
C SER A 32 -18.69 2.98 8.28
N ASP A 33 -17.71 2.21 7.79
CA ASP A 33 -16.28 2.52 7.93
C ASP A 33 -15.64 3.08 6.65
N HIS A 34 -16.44 3.47 5.65
CA HIS A 34 -15.94 4.02 4.40
C HIS A 34 -15.41 5.45 4.58
N HIS A 35 -14.25 5.75 4.02
CA HIS A 35 -13.59 7.06 4.14
C HIS A 35 -14.49 8.22 3.73
N TYR A 36 -15.28 8.03 2.67
CA TYR A 36 -16.18 9.05 2.11
C TYR A 36 -17.62 8.95 2.64
N ILE A 37 -17.90 8.24 3.74
CA ILE A 37 -19.29 8.07 4.21
C ILE A 37 -20.01 9.40 4.51
N THR A 38 -19.29 10.36 5.09
CA THR A 38 -19.82 11.69 5.43
C THR A 38 -19.85 12.64 4.25
N SER A 39 -19.19 12.27 3.14
CA SER A 39 -19.15 13.12 1.98
C SER A 39 -20.56 13.24 1.40
N SER A 40 -21.01 14.48 1.30
CA SER A 40 -22.36 14.83 0.85
C SER A 40 -22.31 15.31 -0.60
N PHE A 41 -21.48 14.68 -1.44
CA PHE A 41 -21.29 15.12 -2.83
C PHE A 41 -22.61 15.15 -3.61
N THR A 42 -23.60 14.35 -3.19
CA THR A 42 -24.88 14.17 -3.89
C THR A 42 -26.11 14.50 -3.06
N LYS A 43 -25.95 15.03 -1.83
CA LYS A 43 -27.10 15.43 -1.02
C LYS A 43 -27.62 16.79 -1.47
N LYS A 44 -28.75 16.77 -2.18
CA LYS A 44 -29.62 17.94 -2.35
C LYS A 44 -30.96 17.61 -1.69
N ASN A 45 -31.38 18.42 -0.72
CA ASN A 45 -32.64 18.24 0.03
C ASN A 45 -32.81 16.86 0.72
N GLY A 46 -31.71 16.27 1.21
CA GLY A 46 -31.77 15.03 1.98
C GLY A 46 -32.01 13.74 1.16
N ARG A 47 -31.97 13.81 -0.18
CA ARG A 47 -31.95 12.63 -1.06
C ARG A 47 -30.66 12.63 -1.88
N ASP A 48 -30.11 11.44 -2.12
CA ASP A 48 -29.00 11.25 -3.05
C ASP A 48 -29.51 11.53 -4.46
N HIS A 49 -29.11 12.67 -5.03
CA HIS A 49 -29.51 13.06 -6.37
C HIS A 49 -28.31 12.96 -7.30
N PHE A 50 -28.17 11.80 -7.93
CA PHE A 50 -27.35 11.68 -9.14
C PHE A 50 -28.15 12.19 -10.34
N PRO A 51 -27.58 13.06 -11.19
CA PRO A 51 -28.11 13.25 -12.53
C PRO A 51 -28.29 11.89 -13.20
N ALA A 52 -29.38 11.70 -13.97
CA ALA A 52 -29.69 10.41 -14.58
C ALA A 52 -28.54 9.85 -15.45
N GLY A 53 -27.77 10.73 -16.10
CA GLY A 53 -26.56 10.38 -16.84
C GLY A 53 -25.47 9.77 -15.97
N SER A 54 -25.19 10.38 -14.81
CA SER A 54 -24.20 9.89 -13.84
C SER A 54 -24.61 8.55 -13.26
N HIS A 55 -25.88 8.38 -12.89
CA HIS A 55 -26.40 7.08 -12.43
C HIS A 55 -26.19 5.99 -13.48
N LYS A 56 -26.57 6.26 -14.75
CA LYS A 56 -26.38 5.30 -15.84
C LYS A 56 -24.90 4.93 -16.03
N LYS A 57 -23.99 5.89 -15.96
CA LYS A 57 -22.55 5.64 -16.09
C LYS A 57 -22.00 4.82 -14.91
N ILE A 58 -22.40 5.11 -13.67
CA ILE A 58 -22.01 4.31 -12.49
C ILE A 58 -22.47 2.86 -12.63
N MET A 59 -23.71 2.62 -13.08
CA MET A 59 -24.20 1.27 -13.33
C MET A 59 -23.42 0.55 -14.46
N GLN A 60 -22.88 1.29 -15.43
CA GLN A 60 -21.96 0.73 -16.42
C GLN A 60 -20.61 0.36 -15.81
N GLU A 61 -20.07 1.17 -14.89
CA GLU A 61 -18.85 0.82 -14.14
C GLU A 61 -19.03 -0.49 -13.37
N TRP A 62 -20.16 -0.66 -12.67
CA TRP A 62 -20.44 -1.88 -11.91
C TRP A 62 -20.41 -3.12 -12.81
N LYS A 63 -21.05 -3.07 -13.98
CA LYS A 63 -21.02 -4.16 -14.96
C LYS A 63 -19.61 -4.46 -15.49
N ILE A 64 -18.80 -3.42 -15.69
CA ILE A 64 -17.40 -3.59 -16.12
C ILE A 64 -16.61 -4.30 -15.02
N LEU A 65 -16.74 -3.86 -13.77
CA LEU A 65 -16.04 -4.44 -12.62
C LEU A 65 -16.48 -5.89 -12.37
N GLU A 66 -17.79 -6.16 -12.37
CA GLU A 66 -18.33 -7.51 -12.20
C GLU A 66 -17.75 -8.52 -13.21
N LYS A 67 -17.53 -8.08 -14.46
CA LYS A 67 -17.12 -8.97 -15.56
C LYS A 67 -15.61 -9.05 -15.80
N HIS A 68 -14.86 -7.99 -15.48
CA HIS A 68 -13.50 -7.80 -16.00
C HIS A 68 -12.43 -7.55 -14.94
N LEU A 69 -12.73 -7.74 -13.65
CA LEU A 69 -11.72 -7.64 -12.59
C LEU A 69 -10.62 -8.70 -12.74
N PRO A 70 -9.32 -8.30 -12.70
CA PRO A 70 -8.22 -9.25 -12.54
C PRO A 70 -8.36 -10.07 -11.26
N GLU A 71 -7.88 -11.31 -11.25
CA GLU A 71 -8.01 -12.25 -10.13
C GLU A 71 -7.51 -11.71 -8.77
N SER A 72 -6.60 -10.74 -8.79
CA SER A 72 -5.99 -10.13 -7.62
C SER A 72 -6.70 -8.86 -7.13
N ILE A 73 -7.85 -8.49 -7.72
CA ILE A 73 -8.62 -7.31 -7.36
C ILE A 73 -10.04 -7.72 -6.97
N PHE A 74 -10.46 -7.24 -5.80
CA PHE A 74 -11.80 -7.49 -5.26
C PHE A 74 -12.47 -6.16 -4.94
N VAL A 75 -13.77 -6.05 -5.20
CA VAL A 75 -14.56 -4.83 -5.11
C VAL A 75 -15.86 -5.09 -4.35
N ARG A 76 -16.23 -4.13 -3.51
CA ARG A 76 -17.55 -4.03 -2.87
C ARG A 76 -18.17 -2.71 -3.26
N VAL A 77 -19.41 -2.77 -3.73
CA VAL A 77 -20.24 -1.60 -4.02
C VAL A 77 -21.42 -1.57 -3.06
N TYR A 78 -22.07 -0.42 -2.88
CA TYR A 78 -23.07 -0.25 -1.82
C TYR A 78 -24.47 0.01 -2.35
N GLU A 79 -25.45 -0.77 -1.88
CA GLU A 79 -26.87 -0.67 -2.29
C GLU A 79 -27.43 0.75 -2.08
N ASN A 80 -27.15 1.32 -0.90
CA ASN A 80 -27.70 2.59 -0.46
C ASN A 80 -26.80 3.79 -0.78
N ARG A 81 -25.59 3.54 -1.28
CA ARG A 81 -24.58 4.57 -1.58
C ARG A 81 -23.86 4.18 -2.86
N ILE A 82 -24.59 4.23 -3.96
CA ILE A 82 -24.09 3.83 -5.29
C ILE A 82 -22.88 4.66 -5.74
N ASP A 83 -22.68 5.81 -5.10
CA ASP A 83 -21.56 6.71 -5.29
C ASP A 83 -20.26 6.22 -4.69
N LEU A 84 -20.32 5.23 -3.80
CA LEU A 84 -19.19 4.69 -3.08
C LEU A 84 -18.86 3.28 -3.56
N LEU A 85 -17.58 2.95 -3.54
CA LEU A 85 -17.10 1.58 -3.66
C LEU A 85 -15.78 1.42 -2.93
N ARG A 86 -15.51 0.20 -2.47
CA ARG A 86 -14.24 -0.18 -1.87
C ARG A 86 -13.57 -1.25 -2.73
N ALA A 87 -12.29 -1.07 -3.02
CA ALA A 87 -11.47 -2.06 -3.70
C ALA A 87 -10.32 -2.52 -2.79
N VAL A 88 -9.93 -3.78 -2.92
CA VAL A 88 -8.66 -4.31 -2.41
C VAL A 88 -7.87 -4.88 -3.57
N ILE A 89 -6.59 -4.53 -3.63
CA ILE A 89 -5.61 -5.09 -4.55
C ILE A 89 -4.67 -5.97 -3.74
N VAL A 90 -4.53 -7.22 -4.15
CA VAL A 90 -3.51 -8.15 -3.62
C VAL A 90 -2.18 -7.82 -4.29
N GLY A 91 -1.13 -7.59 -3.49
CA GLY A 91 0.21 -7.33 -3.99
C GLY A 91 0.77 -8.53 -4.74
N THR A 92 1.37 -8.27 -5.91
CA THR A 92 1.84 -9.31 -6.83
C THR A 92 3.24 -9.81 -6.47
N ALA A 93 3.52 -11.07 -6.79
CA ALA A 93 4.87 -11.62 -6.75
C ALA A 93 5.81 -10.82 -7.68
N GLY A 94 7.10 -10.81 -7.38
CA GLY A 94 8.06 -9.96 -8.08
C GLY A 94 8.14 -8.53 -7.54
N THR A 95 7.31 -8.15 -6.56
CA THR A 95 7.27 -6.77 -6.01
C THR A 95 7.48 -6.79 -4.49
N PRO A 96 7.96 -5.69 -3.87
CA PRO A 96 8.03 -5.60 -2.40
C PRO A 96 6.65 -5.59 -1.72
N TYR A 97 5.56 -5.61 -2.50
CA TYR A 97 4.18 -5.62 -2.03
C TYR A 97 3.58 -7.03 -1.93
N HIS A 98 4.29 -8.06 -2.41
CA HIS A 98 3.74 -9.41 -2.59
C HIS A 98 2.96 -9.90 -1.35
N ASP A 99 1.81 -10.51 -1.60
CA ASP A 99 0.88 -11.05 -0.58
C ASP A 99 0.28 -10.01 0.39
N GLY A 100 0.65 -8.73 0.30
CA GLY A 100 0.00 -7.64 1.01
C GLY A 100 -1.38 -7.35 0.46
N LEU A 101 -2.24 -6.74 1.30
CA LEU A 101 -3.58 -6.29 0.91
C LEU A 101 -3.62 -4.76 0.96
N PHE A 102 -3.98 -4.13 -0.15
CA PHE A 102 -4.00 -2.68 -0.31
C PHE A 102 -5.44 -2.22 -0.56
N PHE A 103 -6.04 -1.55 0.43
CA PHE A 103 -7.43 -1.12 0.38
C PHE A 103 -7.58 0.33 -0.08
N PHE A 104 -8.56 0.55 -0.96
CA PHE A 104 -8.88 1.84 -1.55
C PHE A 104 -10.39 2.08 -1.42
N ASP A 105 -10.74 3.22 -0.83
CA ASP A 105 -12.10 3.74 -0.82
C ASP A 105 -12.23 4.72 -1.98
N LEU A 106 -13.31 4.60 -2.75
CA LEU A 106 -13.58 5.41 -3.93
C LEU A 106 -14.94 6.09 -3.81
N ALA A 107 -15.02 7.32 -4.32
CA ALA A 107 -16.26 8.09 -4.36
C ALA A 107 -16.42 8.79 -5.71
N PHE A 108 -17.53 8.53 -6.39
CA PHE A 108 -17.92 9.22 -7.61
C PHE A 108 -18.37 10.66 -7.28
N PRO A 109 -17.86 11.67 -8.01
CA PRO A 109 -18.36 13.04 -7.87
C PRO A 109 -19.79 13.17 -8.42
N ALA A 110 -20.48 14.24 -8.03
CA ALA A 110 -21.86 14.50 -8.47
C ALA A 110 -22.02 14.64 -9.99
N ASP A 111 -20.96 15.06 -10.67
CA ASP A 111 -20.92 15.28 -12.12
C ASP A 111 -20.16 14.18 -12.86
N TYR A 112 -19.96 13.01 -12.26
CA TYR A 112 -19.38 11.85 -12.92
C TYR A 112 -20.14 11.53 -14.24
N PRO A 113 -19.46 11.24 -15.36
CA PRO A 113 -18.01 11.02 -15.52
C PRO A 113 -17.21 12.27 -15.93
N ASN A 114 -17.71 13.49 -15.80
CA ASN A 114 -16.94 14.68 -16.21
C ASN A 114 -15.63 14.84 -15.41
N HIS A 115 -15.64 14.40 -14.16
CA HIS A 115 -14.46 14.32 -13.29
C HIS A 115 -14.21 12.88 -12.83
N PRO A 116 -12.95 12.50 -12.57
CA PRO A 116 -12.60 11.17 -12.08
C PRO A 116 -13.17 10.92 -10.68
N PRO A 117 -13.29 9.64 -10.26
CA PRO A 117 -13.58 9.33 -8.87
C PRO A 117 -12.47 9.82 -7.94
N MET A 118 -12.84 10.21 -6.73
CA MET A 118 -11.85 10.39 -5.66
C MET A 118 -11.41 9.04 -5.13
N VAL A 119 -10.14 8.91 -4.79
CA VAL A 119 -9.55 7.66 -4.28
C VAL A 119 -8.76 7.94 -3.02
N HIS A 120 -9.05 7.17 -1.97
CA HIS A 120 -8.34 7.19 -0.69
C HIS A 120 -7.73 5.82 -0.40
N TYR A 121 -6.40 5.77 -0.25
CA TYR A 121 -5.68 4.60 0.20
C TYR A 121 -5.73 4.48 1.73
N ARG A 122 -6.12 3.33 2.26
CA ARG A 122 -6.06 3.04 3.70
C ARG A 122 -4.61 2.83 4.14
N SER A 123 -3.92 3.94 4.40
CA SER A 123 -2.47 4.00 4.62
C SER A 123 -2.01 3.58 6.02
N PHE A 124 -2.88 3.68 7.02
CA PHE A 124 -2.51 3.57 8.44
C PHE A 124 -1.38 4.53 8.87
N GLY A 125 -1.25 5.69 8.19
CA GLY A 125 -0.15 6.62 8.41
C GLY A 125 1.19 6.19 7.79
N LEU A 126 1.23 5.08 7.04
CA LEU A 126 2.43 4.57 6.39
C LEU A 126 2.55 5.12 4.97
N ARG A 127 3.76 5.57 4.59
CA ARG A 127 4.07 5.98 3.21
C ARG A 127 4.77 4.84 2.48
N LEU A 128 3.98 3.96 1.87
CA LEU A 128 4.44 2.74 1.21
C LEU A 128 4.97 2.94 -0.22
N ASN A 129 4.63 4.06 -0.85
CA ASN A 129 5.03 4.36 -2.22
C ASN A 129 5.12 5.87 -2.41
N PRO A 130 5.94 6.40 -3.35
CA PRO A 130 5.93 7.83 -3.65
C PRO A 130 4.53 8.35 -4.03
N ASN A 131 3.71 7.53 -4.68
CA ASN A 131 2.34 7.85 -5.08
C ASN A 131 1.26 7.48 -4.04
N LEU A 132 1.61 6.80 -2.94
CA LEU A 132 0.69 6.44 -1.85
C LEU A 132 1.12 7.12 -0.56
N TYR A 133 0.45 8.23 -0.25
CA TYR A 133 0.85 9.11 0.84
C TYR A 133 0.40 8.56 2.19
N ALA A 134 1.11 8.96 3.25
CA ALA A 134 0.76 8.61 4.63
C ALA A 134 -0.65 9.08 5.04
N ASN A 135 -1.18 10.14 4.43
CA ASN A 135 -2.55 10.62 4.64
C ASN A 135 -3.60 9.94 3.75
N GLY A 136 -3.21 8.92 2.98
CA GLY A 136 -4.07 8.17 2.08
C GLY A 136 -4.29 8.80 0.70
N ARG A 137 -3.67 9.94 0.38
CA ARG A 137 -3.72 10.49 -0.98
C ARG A 137 -3.06 9.54 -1.99
N VAL A 138 -3.73 9.34 -3.12
CA VAL A 138 -3.24 8.56 -4.27
C VAL A 138 -2.89 9.50 -5.43
N CYS A 139 -1.67 9.39 -5.94
CA CYS A 139 -1.20 10.16 -7.10
C CYS A 139 -1.22 9.32 -8.38
N LEU A 140 -2.10 9.68 -9.31
CA LEU A 140 -2.18 9.06 -10.63
C LEU A 140 -2.66 10.12 -11.64
N SER A 141 -2.08 10.15 -12.83
CA SER A 141 -2.49 11.10 -13.88
C SER A 141 -3.95 10.92 -14.27
N LEU A 142 -4.43 9.67 -14.31
CA LEU A 142 -5.81 9.29 -14.58
C LEU A 142 -6.80 9.82 -13.53
N LEU A 143 -6.32 10.13 -12.31
CA LEU A 143 -7.10 10.75 -11.24
C LEU A 143 -6.93 12.27 -11.18
N ASN A 144 -6.22 12.86 -12.13
CA ASN A 144 -5.81 14.28 -12.14
C ASN A 144 -5.03 14.70 -10.87
N THR A 145 -4.49 13.75 -10.11
CA THR A 145 -3.68 14.02 -8.90
C THR A 145 -2.18 14.00 -9.16
N TRP A 146 -1.79 13.78 -10.41
CA TRP A 146 -0.40 13.78 -10.88
C TRP A 146 -0.29 14.34 -12.31
N THR A 147 0.92 14.74 -12.70
CA THR A 147 1.21 15.19 -14.06
C THR A 147 1.21 14.00 -15.03
N GLY A 148 0.88 14.27 -16.29
CA GLY A 148 0.81 13.26 -17.35
C GLY A 148 0.39 13.90 -18.67
N LYS A 149 0.60 13.18 -19.78
CA LYS A 149 0.14 13.56 -21.12
C LYS A 149 -1.39 13.62 -21.15
N LYS A 150 -1.95 14.33 -22.13
CA LYS A 150 -3.42 14.43 -22.28
C LYS A 150 -4.10 13.05 -22.37
N SER A 151 -3.47 12.10 -23.05
CA SER A 151 -3.94 10.70 -23.18
C SER A 151 -3.85 9.87 -21.90
N GLU A 152 -3.11 10.34 -20.89
CA GLU A 152 -2.91 9.65 -19.61
C GLU A 152 -3.80 10.23 -18.51
N LYS A 153 -4.56 11.29 -18.82
CA LYS A 153 -5.51 11.94 -17.91
C LYS A 153 -6.91 11.36 -18.10
N TRP A 154 -7.77 11.64 -17.12
CA TRP A 154 -9.18 11.25 -17.16
C TRP A 154 -9.86 11.74 -18.44
N ASN A 155 -10.46 10.81 -19.18
CA ASN A 155 -11.34 11.07 -20.30
C ASN A 155 -12.77 10.64 -19.92
N PRO A 156 -13.74 11.57 -19.80
CA PRO A 156 -15.13 11.26 -19.43
C PRO A 156 -15.80 10.18 -20.29
N ASP A 157 -15.42 10.07 -21.55
CA ASP A 157 -16.04 9.16 -22.50
C ASP A 157 -15.44 7.74 -22.43
N GLU A 158 -14.14 7.63 -22.15
CA GLU A 158 -13.37 6.39 -22.31
C GLU A 158 -12.84 5.81 -20.99
N SER A 159 -12.59 6.65 -19.99
CA SER A 159 -11.99 6.22 -18.73
C SER A 159 -12.97 5.45 -17.85
N THR A 160 -12.45 4.50 -17.07
CA THR A 160 -13.21 3.61 -16.20
C THR A 160 -12.52 3.42 -14.85
N VAL A 161 -13.29 3.00 -13.84
CA VAL A 161 -12.74 2.61 -12.52
C VAL A 161 -11.80 1.42 -12.65
N LEU A 162 -12.10 0.48 -13.54
CA LEU A 162 -11.24 -0.68 -13.79
C LEU A 162 -9.83 -0.24 -14.24
N GLN A 163 -9.73 0.73 -15.16
CA GLN A 163 -8.44 1.29 -15.57
C GLN A 163 -7.70 1.97 -14.42
N VAL A 164 -8.40 2.64 -13.50
CA VAL A 164 -7.79 3.20 -12.29
C VAL A 164 -7.18 2.10 -11.43
N LEU A 165 -7.93 1.04 -11.13
CA LEU A 165 -7.48 -0.06 -10.28
C LEU A 165 -6.29 -0.82 -10.90
N VAL A 166 -6.37 -1.13 -12.19
CA VAL A 166 -5.28 -1.79 -12.93
C VAL A 166 -4.06 -0.87 -13.03
N SER A 167 -4.25 0.44 -13.19
CA SER A 167 -3.14 1.40 -13.20
C SER A 167 -2.45 1.50 -11.84
N ILE A 168 -3.18 1.45 -10.73
CA ILE A 168 -2.59 1.38 -9.38
C ILE A 168 -1.76 0.10 -9.25
N GLN A 169 -2.30 -1.05 -9.65
CA GLN A 169 -1.58 -2.31 -9.60
C GLN A 169 -0.28 -2.28 -10.44
N ALA A 170 -0.36 -1.83 -11.69
CA ALA A 170 0.75 -1.90 -12.63
C ALA A 170 1.79 -0.79 -12.44
N LEU A 171 1.37 0.44 -12.19
CA LEU A 171 2.25 1.61 -12.17
C LEU A 171 2.68 1.99 -10.75
N VAL A 172 1.84 1.75 -9.74
CA VAL A 172 2.13 2.13 -8.36
C VAL A 172 2.74 0.95 -7.60
N LEU A 173 2.08 -0.20 -7.60
CA LEU A 173 2.51 -1.39 -6.85
C LEU A 173 3.52 -2.26 -7.65
N ASN A 174 4.51 -1.64 -8.28
CA ASN A 174 5.46 -2.30 -9.20
C ASN A 174 6.72 -2.85 -8.50
N GLU A 175 7.60 -3.50 -9.27
CA GLU A 175 8.86 -4.11 -8.79
C GLU A 175 9.84 -3.12 -8.14
N LYS A 176 9.95 -1.90 -8.70
CA LYS A 176 10.96 -0.90 -8.34
C LYS A 176 10.33 0.47 -8.01
N PRO A 177 9.50 0.55 -6.96
CA PRO A 177 8.72 1.74 -6.62
C PRO A 177 9.56 2.97 -6.25
N TYR A 178 10.85 2.80 -5.95
CA TYR A 178 11.79 3.92 -5.80
C TYR A 178 11.78 4.89 -6.98
N PHE A 179 11.61 4.37 -8.20
CA PHE A 179 11.61 5.16 -9.44
C PHE A 179 10.29 5.87 -9.74
N ASN A 180 9.26 5.67 -8.92
CA ASN A 180 8.02 6.41 -9.03
C ASN A 180 8.16 7.87 -8.55
N GLU A 181 9.21 8.18 -7.77
CA GLU A 181 9.52 9.54 -7.37
C GLU A 181 10.16 10.33 -8.54
N PRO A 182 9.67 11.52 -8.89
CA PRO A 182 10.25 12.36 -9.93
C PRO A 182 11.76 12.55 -9.77
N GLY A 183 12.48 12.40 -10.88
CA GLY A 183 13.92 12.62 -10.95
C GLY A 183 14.79 11.43 -10.53
N HIS A 184 14.24 10.39 -9.88
CA HIS A 184 15.02 9.21 -9.50
C HIS A 184 15.31 8.25 -10.67
N GLY A 185 14.60 8.39 -11.80
CA GLY A 185 14.75 7.56 -13.01
C GLY A 185 15.51 8.22 -14.17
N MET A 186 16.16 9.37 -13.97
CA MET A 186 16.78 10.13 -15.08
C MET A 186 18.00 9.41 -15.69
N TRP A 187 18.55 8.40 -15.00
CA TRP A 187 19.69 7.58 -15.47
C TRP A 187 19.56 6.12 -15.01
N PRO A 188 18.63 5.32 -15.56
CA PRO A 188 18.44 3.92 -15.18
C PRO A 188 19.72 3.09 -15.43
N GLY A 189 19.96 2.06 -14.63
CA GLY A 189 21.06 1.11 -14.85
C GLY A 189 22.41 1.48 -14.23
N ARG A 190 22.58 2.65 -13.60
CA ARG A 190 23.75 2.87 -12.74
C ARG A 190 23.58 2.10 -11.42
N SER A 191 24.63 1.38 -11.02
CA SER A 191 24.66 0.57 -9.79
C SER A 191 24.16 1.32 -8.53
N ILE A 192 24.43 2.62 -8.42
CA ILE A 192 23.99 3.43 -7.27
C ILE A 192 22.45 3.53 -7.13
N TRP A 193 21.72 3.62 -8.25
CA TRP A 193 20.27 3.76 -8.23
C TRP A 193 19.59 2.42 -7.99
N GLU A 194 20.17 1.34 -8.51
CA GLU A 194 19.73 -0.02 -8.21
C GLU A 194 19.91 -0.33 -6.73
N LYS A 195 21.04 0.03 -6.11
CA LYS A 195 21.23 -0.11 -4.65
C LYS A 195 20.19 0.66 -3.84
N LYS A 196 19.88 1.90 -4.24
CA LYS A 196 18.82 2.69 -3.59
C LYS A 196 17.44 2.08 -3.78
N SER A 197 17.16 1.52 -4.97
CA SER A 197 15.91 0.83 -5.25
C SER A 197 15.77 -0.43 -4.39
N THR A 198 16.81 -1.24 -4.25
CA THR A 198 16.82 -2.41 -3.36
C THR A 198 16.57 -2.02 -1.89
N ALA A 199 17.28 -1.01 -1.38
CA ALA A 199 17.05 -0.52 -0.01
C ALA A 199 15.64 0.05 0.19
N TYR A 200 15.06 0.68 -0.84
CA TYR A 200 13.68 1.13 -0.80
C TYR A 200 12.70 -0.05 -0.76
N ASN A 201 12.97 -1.13 -1.52
CA ASN A 201 12.16 -2.35 -1.50
C ASN A 201 12.14 -2.99 -0.10
N GLU A 202 13.28 -3.04 0.58
CA GLU A 202 13.38 -3.48 1.98
C GLU A 202 12.47 -2.67 2.90
N ASP A 203 12.52 -1.33 2.80
CA ASP A 203 11.67 -0.44 3.59
C ASP A 203 10.18 -0.67 3.29
N VAL A 204 9.80 -0.77 2.02
CA VAL A 204 8.42 -1.04 1.59
C VAL A 204 7.91 -2.36 2.13
N PHE A 205 8.72 -3.43 2.07
CA PHE A 205 8.32 -4.73 2.57
C PHE A 205 8.07 -4.74 4.08
N ILE A 206 8.91 -4.05 4.86
CA ILE A 206 8.67 -3.86 6.31
C ILE A 206 7.34 -3.14 6.55
N LEU A 207 7.07 -2.06 5.82
CA LEU A 207 5.82 -1.32 5.94
C LEU A 207 4.61 -2.15 5.50
N SER A 208 4.77 -3.00 4.48
CA SER A 208 3.73 -3.93 4.00
C SER A 208 3.41 -4.96 5.09
N CYS A 209 4.43 -5.58 5.69
CA CYS A 209 4.26 -6.48 6.82
C CYS A 209 3.54 -5.81 8.00
N LYS A 210 3.90 -4.55 8.32
CA LYS A 210 3.19 -3.78 9.36
C LYS A 210 1.72 -3.56 9.02
N SER A 211 1.40 -3.17 7.79
CA SER A 211 0.02 -2.95 7.36
C SER A 211 -0.82 -4.23 7.44
N MET A 212 -0.25 -5.41 7.13
CA MET A 212 -0.90 -6.71 7.32
C MET A 212 -1.35 -6.90 8.78
N THR A 213 -0.48 -6.57 9.76
CA THR A 213 -0.84 -6.67 11.18
C THR A 213 -1.94 -5.68 11.59
N PHE A 214 -2.02 -4.51 10.95
CA PHE A 214 -3.10 -3.54 11.22
C PHE A 214 -4.43 -4.00 10.63
N LEU A 215 -4.41 -4.55 9.41
CA LEU A 215 -5.57 -5.15 8.77
C LEU A 215 -6.12 -6.34 9.55
N LEU A 216 -5.27 -7.20 10.10
CA LEU A 216 -5.70 -8.31 10.94
C LEU A 216 -6.30 -7.86 12.28
N ARG A 217 -5.90 -6.69 12.81
CA ARG A 217 -6.47 -6.11 14.03
C ARG A 217 -7.81 -5.40 13.77
N ASN A 218 -7.93 -4.71 12.64
CA ASN A 218 -9.13 -3.96 12.26
C ASN A 218 -9.40 -4.07 10.75
N PRO A 219 -9.94 -5.23 10.30
CA PRO A 219 -10.24 -5.45 8.89
C PRO A 219 -11.34 -4.50 8.41
N PRO A 220 -11.28 -4.01 7.17
CA PRO A 220 -12.35 -3.17 6.62
C PRO A 220 -13.67 -3.94 6.52
N LYS A 221 -14.79 -3.24 6.73
CA LYS A 221 -16.14 -3.84 6.61
C LYS A 221 -16.34 -4.50 5.25
N ASN A 222 -17.02 -5.65 5.28
CA ASN A 222 -17.31 -6.54 4.15
C ASN A 222 -16.08 -7.30 3.59
N PHE A 223 -14.94 -7.20 4.27
CA PHE A 223 -13.69 -7.89 3.92
C PHE A 223 -13.09 -8.65 5.10
N GLU A 224 -13.78 -8.76 6.25
CA GLU A 224 -13.27 -9.42 7.45
C GLU A 224 -12.91 -10.89 7.19
N GLY A 225 -13.81 -11.62 6.53
CA GLY A 225 -13.59 -13.01 6.13
C GLY A 225 -12.46 -13.14 5.09
N PHE A 226 -12.38 -12.22 4.13
CA PHE A 226 -11.34 -12.20 3.10
C PHE A 226 -9.95 -11.97 3.70
N VAL A 227 -9.79 -10.92 4.52
CA VAL A 227 -8.52 -10.60 5.17
C VAL A 227 -8.04 -11.78 6.02
N ARG A 228 -8.93 -12.37 6.82
CA ARG A 228 -8.58 -13.53 7.66
C ARG A 228 -8.16 -14.74 6.82
N SER A 229 -8.92 -15.07 5.78
CA SER A 229 -8.67 -16.25 4.94
C SER A 229 -7.40 -16.09 4.11
N HIS A 230 -7.21 -14.92 3.48
CA HIS A 230 -6.00 -14.58 2.74
C HIS A 230 -4.75 -14.77 3.60
N PHE A 231 -4.69 -14.16 4.80
CA PHE A 231 -3.51 -14.30 5.66
C PHE A 231 -3.38 -15.66 6.34
N ARG A 232 -4.47 -16.43 6.45
CA ARG A 232 -4.39 -17.84 6.84
C ARG A 232 -3.66 -18.67 5.77
N GLU A 233 -4.01 -18.47 4.51
CA GLU A 233 -3.45 -19.21 3.38
C GLU A 233 -2.02 -18.75 3.03
N ARG A 234 -1.77 -17.44 3.12
CA ARG A 234 -0.48 -16.84 2.73
C ARG A 234 0.51 -16.71 3.88
N GLY A 235 0.08 -16.89 5.13
CA GLY A 235 0.90 -16.67 6.33
C GLY A 235 2.22 -17.44 6.32
N HIS A 236 2.20 -18.73 5.93
CA HIS A 236 3.42 -19.52 5.79
C HIS A 236 4.37 -18.94 4.74
N VAL A 237 3.86 -18.62 3.54
CA VAL A 237 4.65 -18.08 2.42
C VAL A 237 5.29 -16.74 2.79
N ILE A 238 4.53 -15.85 3.44
CA ILE A 238 5.03 -14.54 3.89
C ILE A 238 6.17 -14.72 4.90
N LEU A 239 5.98 -15.59 5.90
CA LEU A 239 7.00 -15.83 6.92
C LEU A 239 8.26 -16.51 6.35
N SER A 240 8.11 -17.40 5.37
CA SER A 240 9.25 -17.99 4.67
C SER A 240 9.99 -16.93 3.84
N ALA A 241 9.28 -16.04 3.15
CA ALA A 241 9.87 -14.90 2.45
C ALA A 241 10.68 -14.01 3.41
N CYS A 242 10.13 -13.66 4.57
CA CYS A 242 10.85 -12.89 5.60
C CYS A 242 12.20 -13.54 5.96
N LYS A 243 12.23 -14.86 6.16
CA LYS A 243 13.46 -15.60 6.49
C LYS A 243 14.46 -15.60 5.34
N SER A 244 13.99 -15.88 4.12
CA SER A 244 14.85 -15.89 2.94
C SER A 244 15.46 -14.51 2.64
N TYR A 245 14.70 -13.43 2.86
CA TYR A 245 15.19 -12.06 2.74
C TYR A 245 16.17 -11.71 3.86
N LEU A 246 15.86 -12.06 5.11
CA LEU A 246 16.72 -11.77 6.27
C LEU A 246 18.12 -12.41 6.12
N SER A 247 18.17 -13.61 5.58
CA SER A 247 19.40 -14.39 5.40
C SER A 247 20.12 -14.12 4.07
N GLY A 248 19.61 -13.20 3.24
CA GLY A 248 20.24 -12.83 1.97
C GLY A 248 20.22 -13.92 0.90
N HIS A 249 19.33 -14.93 1.00
CA HIS A 249 19.19 -15.96 -0.03
C HIS A 249 18.63 -15.39 -1.33
N VAL A 250 17.65 -14.49 -1.20
CA VAL A 250 17.02 -13.78 -2.33
C VAL A 250 16.73 -12.34 -1.92
N ARG A 251 16.64 -11.45 -2.91
CA ARG A 251 16.23 -10.05 -2.69
C ARG A 251 14.72 -9.93 -2.46
N VAL A 252 14.30 -8.89 -1.75
CA VAL A 252 12.88 -8.57 -1.51
C VAL A 252 12.11 -8.50 -2.83
N GLY A 253 10.95 -9.17 -2.86
CA GLY A 253 10.07 -9.31 -4.03
C GLY A 253 10.32 -10.57 -4.86
N TYR A 254 11.45 -11.26 -4.67
CA TYR A 254 11.88 -12.38 -5.50
C TYR A 254 11.85 -13.74 -4.78
N TYR A 255 11.05 -13.85 -3.72
CA TYR A 255 10.86 -15.15 -3.06
C TYR A 255 9.88 -15.97 -3.90
N LEU A 256 10.31 -17.19 -4.25
CA LEU A 256 9.48 -18.17 -4.93
C LEU A 256 9.06 -19.23 -3.91
N ASN A 257 7.76 -19.49 -3.81
CA ASN A 257 7.27 -20.58 -2.97
C ASN A 257 7.75 -21.91 -3.57
N GLU A 258 8.26 -22.83 -2.75
CA GLU A 258 8.87 -24.10 -3.20
C GLU A 258 7.90 -25.07 -3.91
N GLY A 259 6.63 -24.69 -4.12
CA GLY A 259 5.65 -25.43 -4.92
C GLY A 259 5.21 -24.75 -6.23
N SER A 260 5.73 -23.57 -6.57
CA SER A 260 5.37 -22.85 -7.80
C SER A 260 6.46 -23.03 -8.86
N SER A 261 6.40 -24.13 -9.60
CA SER A 261 7.20 -24.34 -10.82
C SER A 261 6.71 -23.40 -11.94
N GLY A 262 7.23 -22.18 -11.94
CA GLY A 262 7.09 -21.20 -13.01
C GLY A 262 8.47 -20.64 -13.34
N GLY A 263 9.00 -21.03 -14.49
CA GLY A 263 10.37 -20.73 -14.91
C GLY A 263 10.67 -19.24 -15.08
N GLY A 264 11.94 -18.89 -14.83
CA GLY A 264 12.53 -17.63 -15.29
C GLY A 264 12.74 -16.57 -14.21
N ALA A 265 13.51 -16.89 -13.15
CA ALA A 265 14.28 -15.87 -12.45
C ALA A 265 15.69 -16.41 -12.22
N SER A 266 16.69 -15.66 -12.67
CA SER A 266 18.10 -15.92 -12.44
C SER A 266 18.35 -15.97 -10.93
N SER A 267 18.40 -17.19 -10.38
CA SER A 267 19.10 -17.44 -9.13
C SER A 267 20.49 -16.81 -9.25
N PRO A 268 20.97 -16.09 -8.23
CA PRO A 268 22.39 -15.82 -8.14
C PRO A 268 23.09 -17.17 -8.24
N GLY A 269 24.06 -17.29 -9.14
CA GLY A 269 24.91 -18.48 -9.21
C GLY A 269 25.47 -18.81 -7.82
N PRO A 270 25.87 -20.07 -7.59
CA PRO A 270 26.36 -20.51 -6.29
C PRO A 270 27.59 -19.67 -5.91
N GLY A 271 27.42 -18.70 -4.99
CA GLY A 271 28.55 -17.92 -4.45
C GLY A 271 28.30 -16.46 -4.03
N GLY A 272 27.14 -15.85 -4.26
CA GLY A 272 26.90 -14.45 -3.86
C GLY A 272 25.65 -14.27 -3.02
N ALA A 273 25.78 -14.24 -1.70
CA ALA A 273 24.69 -13.80 -0.83
C ALA A 273 24.26 -12.37 -1.25
N VAL A 274 22.95 -12.13 -1.29
CA VAL A 274 22.42 -10.78 -1.52
C VAL A 274 22.79 -9.93 -0.31
N ASP A 275 23.33 -8.74 -0.55
CA ASP A 275 23.59 -7.75 0.49
C ASP A 275 22.25 -7.26 1.08
N VAL A 276 22.08 -7.42 2.39
CA VAL A 276 20.86 -7.07 3.13
C VAL A 276 21.20 -5.98 4.12
N SER A 277 20.45 -4.88 4.15
CA SER A 277 20.80 -3.79 5.05
C SER A 277 20.63 -4.16 6.53
N GLU A 278 21.56 -3.70 7.39
CA GLU A 278 21.46 -3.88 8.85
C GLU A 278 20.15 -3.32 9.41
N LYS A 279 19.65 -2.22 8.81
CA LYS A 279 18.36 -1.62 9.14
C LYS A 279 17.22 -2.61 8.89
N PHE A 280 17.19 -3.25 7.72
CA PHE A 280 16.18 -4.25 7.38
C PHE A 280 16.26 -5.45 8.32
N GLN A 281 17.45 -5.97 8.57
CA GLN A 281 17.67 -7.09 9.49
C GLN A 281 17.12 -6.79 10.89
N GLY A 282 17.46 -5.63 11.45
CA GLY A 282 16.97 -5.23 12.77
C GLY A 282 15.45 -5.07 12.82
N LEU A 283 14.84 -4.51 11.77
CA LEU A 283 13.38 -4.30 11.71
C LEU A 283 12.61 -5.61 11.50
N ILE A 284 13.10 -6.52 10.65
CA ILE A 284 12.40 -7.78 10.40
C ILE A 284 12.49 -8.71 11.61
N VAL A 285 13.63 -8.76 12.33
CA VAL A 285 13.76 -9.53 13.58
C VAL A 285 12.76 -9.07 14.64
N GLN A 286 12.49 -7.76 14.72
CA GLN A 286 11.48 -7.22 15.63
C GLN A 286 10.05 -7.55 15.19
N LEU A 287 9.77 -7.47 13.89
CA LEU A 287 8.42 -7.64 13.34
C LEU A 287 8.01 -9.11 13.21
N TYR A 288 8.95 -10.02 12.99
CA TYR A 288 8.70 -11.43 12.71
C TYR A 288 7.85 -12.13 13.78
N PRO A 289 8.13 -11.98 15.10
CA PRO A 289 7.29 -12.58 16.15
C PRO A 289 5.85 -12.04 16.15
N GLU A 290 5.65 -10.77 15.78
CA GLU A 290 4.32 -10.17 15.66
C GLU A 290 3.55 -10.78 14.49
N LEU A 291 4.20 -10.97 13.34
CA LEU A 291 3.62 -11.63 12.17
C LEU A 291 3.23 -13.08 12.47
N VAL A 292 4.12 -13.84 13.11
CA VAL A 292 3.84 -15.22 13.53
C VAL A 292 2.60 -15.23 14.43
N THR A 293 2.55 -14.36 15.43
CA THR A 293 1.39 -14.27 16.34
C THR A 293 0.11 -13.89 15.57
N ALA A 294 0.19 -12.92 14.66
CA ALA A 294 -0.96 -12.45 13.89
C ALA A 294 -1.51 -13.53 12.95
N PHE A 295 -0.65 -14.24 12.21
CA PHE A 295 -1.05 -15.31 11.29
C PHE A 295 -1.49 -16.58 12.01
N SER A 296 -0.88 -16.96 13.15
CA SER A 296 -1.39 -18.08 13.95
C SER A 296 -2.85 -17.87 14.39
N ARG A 297 -3.23 -16.62 14.72
CA ARG A 297 -4.61 -16.29 15.11
C ARG A 297 -5.63 -16.42 13.97
N THR A 298 -5.19 -16.37 12.71
CA THR A 298 -6.08 -16.64 11.56
C THR A 298 -6.30 -18.14 11.34
N GLY A 299 -5.52 -19.00 12.01
CA GLY A 299 -5.50 -20.44 11.80
C GLY A 299 -4.49 -20.90 10.76
N ALA A 300 -3.48 -20.07 10.43
CA ALA A 300 -2.46 -20.42 9.46
C ALA A 300 -1.65 -21.64 9.95
N SER A 301 -1.38 -22.60 9.05
CA SER A 301 -0.47 -23.71 9.34
C SER A 301 0.97 -23.22 9.19
N LEU A 302 1.64 -22.95 10.30
CA LEU A 302 2.98 -22.34 10.31
C LEU A 302 4.12 -23.34 10.58
N GLY A 303 3.81 -24.60 10.91
CA GLY A 303 4.79 -25.66 11.14
C GLY A 303 5.91 -25.24 12.10
N SER A 304 7.17 -25.53 11.74
CA SER A 304 8.35 -25.22 12.54
C SER A 304 8.69 -23.72 12.63
N LEU A 305 8.01 -22.86 11.86
CA LEU A 305 8.26 -21.42 11.86
C LEU A 305 7.92 -20.78 13.22
N THR A 306 6.99 -21.36 13.98
CA THR A 306 6.59 -20.89 15.31
C THR A 306 7.63 -21.16 16.41
N GLU A 307 8.44 -22.21 16.25
CA GLU A 307 9.40 -22.64 17.27
C GLU A 307 10.70 -21.85 17.22
N GLN A 308 11.11 -21.42 16.02
CA GLN A 308 12.35 -20.67 15.80
C GLN A 308 12.31 -19.24 16.39
N VAL A 309 11.11 -18.68 16.61
CA VAL A 309 10.90 -17.41 17.33
C VAL A 309 11.46 -17.48 18.77
N LYS A 310 11.47 -18.66 19.39
CA LYS A 310 11.97 -18.84 20.76
C LYS A 310 13.50 -18.88 20.83
N PHE A 311 14.19 -19.17 19.73
CA PHE A 311 15.64 -19.31 19.71
C PHE A 311 16.36 -17.98 19.43
N GLU A 312 15.81 -17.13 18.55
CA GLU A 312 16.39 -15.82 18.21
C GLU A 312 16.32 -14.81 19.37
N ARG A 313 15.42 -14.99 20.34
CA ARG A 313 15.40 -14.17 21.57
C ARG A 313 16.61 -14.38 22.48
N LYS A 314 17.39 -15.45 22.30
CA LYS A 314 18.54 -15.77 23.18
C LYS A 314 19.90 -15.29 22.64
N THR A 315 20.00 -14.79 21.42
CA THR A 315 21.30 -14.50 20.78
C THR A 315 21.64 -13.03 20.54
N VAL A 316 20.91 -12.07 21.13
CA VAL A 316 21.32 -10.65 21.10
C VAL A 316 21.32 -10.06 22.51
N PRO A 317 22.49 -9.82 23.14
CA PRO A 317 22.55 -9.02 24.35
C PRO A 317 22.26 -7.57 23.99
N PHE A 318 21.09 -7.10 24.38
CA PHE A 318 20.68 -5.70 24.26
C PHE A 318 21.44 -4.87 25.30
N LYS A 319 22.49 -4.14 24.90
CA LYS A 319 23.02 -3.03 25.69
C LYS A 319 22.28 -1.77 25.28
N GLY A 320 21.28 -1.39 26.06
CA GLY A 320 20.43 -0.25 25.78
C GLY A 320 19.80 0.37 27.02
N GLU A 321 20.61 0.92 27.93
CA GLU A 321 20.19 2.08 28.71
C GLU A 321 21.13 3.25 28.35
N GLY A 322 20.75 3.97 27.30
CA GLY A 322 21.31 5.27 26.96
C GLY A 322 20.25 6.32 27.18
N VAL A 323 20.27 6.94 28.36
CA VAL A 323 19.46 8.09 28.74
C VAL A 323 19.39 9.11 27.59
N LEU A 324 18.17 9.48 27.20
CA LEU A 324 17.86 10.64 26.38
C LEU A 324 18.45 11.91 27.02
N LYS A 325 19.70 12.25 26.67
CA LYS A 325 20.22 13.60 26.87
C LYS A 325 19.64 14.48 25.76
N GLN A 326 18.73 15.36 26.14
CA GLN A 326 18.32 16.51 25.32
C GLN A 326 19.58 17.22 24.81
N LYS A 327 19.77 17.21 23.50
CA LYS A 327 20.85 17.95 22.86
C LYS A 327 20.43 19.41 22.81
N LYS A 328 20.94 20.20 23.77
CA LYS A 328 20.90 21.67 23.75
C LYS A 328 21.38 22.16 22.38
N GLU A 329 20.55 22.95 21.69
CA GLU A 329 20.92 23.71 20.52
C GLU A 329 22.19 24.52 20.81
N LYS A 330 23.30 24.17 20.14
CA LYS A 330 24.48 25.03 20.11
C LYS A 330 24.21 26.16 19.13
N ASN A 331 24.07 27.34 19.72
CA ASN A 331 23.90 28.65 19.11
C ASN A 331 25.04 28.97 18.13
N THR A 332 24.90 28.63 16.84
CA THR A 332 25.82 29.07 15.78
C THR A 332 25.37 30.41 15.21
N SER A 333 25.48 31.48 16.00
CA SER A 333 25.06 32.84 15.63
C SER A 333 26.17 33.74 15.06
N GLY A 334 27.38 33.21 14.81
CA GLY A 334 28.54 34.04 14.40
C GLY A 334 28.90 34.02 12.89
N ILE A 335 28.70 32.90 12.20
CA ILE A 335 29.31 32.69 10.87
C ILE A 335 28.33 32.98 9.72
N ALA A 336 27.04 32.67 9.91
CA ALA A 336 25.99 32.91 8.91
C ALA A 336 25.70 34.41 8.65
N ARG A 337 25.97 35.30 9.61
CA ARG A 337 25.81 36.76 9.44
C ARG A 337 26.87 37.40 8.53
N LYS A 338 28.09 36.85 8.47
CA LYS A 338 29.18 37.42 7.66
C LYS A 338 29.06 37.07 6.17
N VAL A 339 28.46 35.94 5.84
CA VAL A 339 28.27 35.50 4.44
C VAL A 339 27.05 36.19 3.80
N PHE A 340 25.97 36.40 4.56
CA PHE A 340 24.78 37.11 4.05
C PHE A 340 24.92 38.63 3.97
N GLY A 341 25.88 39.24 4.69
CA GLY A 341 26.15 40.68 4.62
C GLY A 341 26.86 41.13 3.33
N LYS A 342 27.65 40.26 2.70
CA LYS A 342 28.41 40.60 1.48
C LYS A 342 27.59 40.48 0.18
N ILE A 343 26.50 39.70 0.20
CA ILE A 343 25.63 39.50 -0.98
C ILE A 343 24.60 40.64 -1.12
N LYS A 344 24.19 41.29 -0.02
CA LYS A 344 23.18 42.36 -0.05
C LYS A 344 23.70 43.71 -0.56
N VAL A 345 25.01 43.95 -0.51
CA VAL A 345 25.65 45.16 -1.08
C VAL A 345 25.80 45.04 -2.61
N ALA A 346 25.88 43.82 -3.14
CA ALA A 346 25.99 43.56 -4.58
C ALA A 346 24.67 43.68 -5.36
N LEU A 347 23.52 43.84 -4.67
CA LEU A 347 22.18 43.78 -5.31
C LEU A 347 21.31 45.04 -5.12
N GLY A 348 21.84 46.17 -4.64
CA GLY A 348 21.24 47.49 -4.87
C GLY A 348 19.80 47.75 -4.39
N LEU A 349 19.26 47.01 -3.41
CA LEU A 349 17.87 47.20 -2.96
C LEU A 349 17.78 48.22 -1.80
N LYS A 350 17.32 49.44 -2.11
CA LYS A 350 16.93 50.48 -1.12
C LYS A 350 15.69 50.05 -0.34
N LYS A 351 15.67 50.30 0.99
CA LYS A 351 14.49 50.12 1.87
C LYS A 351 13.54 51.31 1.71
N ASN A 352 12.28 51.05 1.37
CA ASN A 352 11.19 52.01 1.48
C ASN A 352 10.46 51.89 2.84
N GLY A 353 10.32 53.04 3.50
CA GLY A 353 9.07 53.52 4.09
C GLY A 353 8.48 52.81 5.31
N VAL A 354 8.70 53.39 6.48
CA VAL A 354 7.89 53.19 7.70
C VAL A 354 6.65 54.07 7.60
N ILE A 355 5.45 53.48 7.64
CA ILE A 355 4.21 54.21 7.94
C ILE A 355 4.09 54.26 9.46
N LYS A 356 4.15 55.47 10.04
CA LYS A 356 3.73 55.74 11.42
C LYS A 356 2.25 56.08 11.40
N VAL A 357 1.46 55.41 12.22
CA VAL A 357 0.12 55.83 12.63
C VAL A 357 0.28 56.48 14.00
N ASN A 358 -0.17 57.74 14.14
CA ASN A 358 -0.44 58.39 15.41
C ASN A 358 -1.88 58.94 15.34
N ASN A 359 -2.54 58.96 16.50
CA ASN A 359 -3.88 59.45 16.84
C ASN A 359 -4.47 60.54 15.96
#